data_AF-X6PEN0-F1
#
_entry.id   AF-X6PEN0-F1
#
_cell.length_a   1.000
_cell.length_b   1.000
_cell.length_c   1.000
_cell.angle_alpha   90.00
_cell.angle_beta   90.00
_cell.angle_gamma   90.00
#
_symmetry.space_group_name_H-M   'P 1'
#
loop_
_entity.id
_entity.type
_entity.pdbx_description
1 polymer ?
#
loop_
_entity_poly.entity_id
_entity_poly.type
_entity_poly.pdbx_seq_one_letter_code
_entity_poly.pdbx_strand_id
1 'polypeptide(L)'
;NKSCQKQNNFDQNLSINLKFRLLFVIDTNTKRKLDLQVLRFFKKKLITNKTSGKISHSSDNCFTKIKSKFVMLNAIFPFLKKNNLSGISSMQLETTKKAEGERAPEDVLKDFLEKNKVKKSNDVAEKFSQIEVTLEDLMQYREKEIEDICAEAGISMVSKADLCKVLRSTPDSYAYKEAQRTKVVLPPLILQASEQEKLDAIYEKVKKVSEKVMAIDKEVEQMERESQEKKKEINEKFEEMISNMTKHKEKIINELEEIKNKKINEMKKMREELVKKEKEMKEWNEKWNEAMSDPNTDIY
;
A
#
# COMPACT_ATOMS: atom_id res chain seq x y z
N ASN A 1 2.80 -36.87 33.20
CA ASN A 1 2.32 -37.02 31.80
C ASN A 1 1.47 -35.89 31.22
N LYS A 2 0.79 -35.03 31.99
CA LYS A 2 0.01 -33.89 31.43
C LYS A 2 0.77 -32.56 31.25
N SER A 3 1.98 -32.39 31.79
CA SER A 3 2.76 -31.14 31.60
C SER A 3 3.64 -31.13 30.33
N CYS A 4 4.09 -32.29 29.84
CA CYS A 4 4.90 -32.36 28.61
C CYS A 4 4.10 -32.08 27.31
N GLN A 5 2.78 -32.26 27.30
CA GLN A 5 1.96 -31.96 26.11
C GLN A 5 1.69 -30.46 25.92
N LYS A 6 1.70 -29.64 26.98
CA LYS A 6 1.48 -28.19 26.87
C LYS A 6 2.69 -27.43 26.31
N GLN A 7 3.91 -27.95 26.53
CA GLN A 7 5.14 -27.32 26.03
C GLN A 7 5.30 -27.51 24.51
N ASN A 8 4.96 -28.69 23.98
CA ASN A 8 5.01 -28.97 22.54
C ASN A 8 4.03 -28.10 21.72
N ASN A 9 2.85 -27.77 22.25
CA ASN A 9 1.90 -26.89 21.57
C ASN A 9 2.30 -25.40 21.60
N PHE A 10 3.12 -24.98 22.57
CA PHE A 10 3.62 -23.62 22.64
C PHE A 10 4.77 -23.39 21.65
N ASP A 11 5.70 -24.35 21.55
CA ASP A 11 6.84 -24.26 20.64
C ASP A 11 6.44 -24.38 19.16
N GLN A 12 5.41 -25.17 18.84
CA GLN A 12 4.87 -25.25 17.47
C GLN A 12 4.16 -23.95 17.05
N ASN A 13 3.41 -23.30 17.96
CA ASN A 13 2.75 -22.02 17.69
C ASN A 13 3.74 -20.85 17.57
N LEU A 14 4.87 -20.89 18.29
CA LEU A 14 5.93 -19.89 18.18
C LEU A 14 6.68 -20.01 16.84
N SER A 15 6.93 -21.25 16.39
CA SER A 15 7.60 -21.54 15.11
C SER A 15 6.77 -21.10 13.90
N ILE A 16 5.44 -21.27 13.96
CA ILE A 16 4.51 -20.82 12.92
C ILE A 16 4.41 -19.28 12.91
N ASN A 17 4.36 -18.64 14.08
CA ASN A 17 4.35 -17.17 14.19
C ASN A 17 5.61 -16.50 13.61
N LEU A 18 6.79 -17.11 13.80
CA LEU A 18 8.04 -16.61 13.24
C LEU A 18 8.12 -16.80 11.72
N LYS A 19 7.59 -17.91 11.18
CA LYS A 19 7.51 -18.15 9.73
C LYS A 19 6.58 -17.15 9.03
N PHE A 20 5.44 -16.81 9.64
CA PHE A 20 4.49 -15.85 9.06
C PHE A 20 4.98 -14.40 9.13
N ARG A 21 5.69 -14.01 10.19
CA ARG A 21 6.21 -12.64 10.34
C ARG A 21 7.37 -12.30 9.40
N LEU A 22 8.11 -13.30 8.90
CA LEU A 22 9.18 -13.08 7.93
C LEU A 22 8.66 -12.87 6.49
N LEU A 23 7.45 -13.35 6.19
CA LEU A 23 6.84 -13.27 4.86
C LEU A 23 6.18 -11.91 4.56
N PHE A 24 6.01 -11.04 5.56
CA PHE A 24 5.26 -9.79 5.44
C PHE A 24 6.12 -8.51 5.26
N VAL A 25 7.41 -8.64 4.96
CA VAL A 25 8.35 -7.49 4.84
C VAL A 25 8.70 -7.16 3.38
N ILE A 26 7.79 -7.42 2.43
CA ILE A 26 7.94 -6.95 1.05
C ILE A 26 6.64 -6.28 0.65
N ASP A 27 6.46 -5.04 1.09
CA ASP A 27 5.57 -4.10 0.42
C ASP A 27 6.28 -2.74 0.33
N THR A 28 6.39 -2.26 -0.89
CA THR A 28 7.32 -1.21 -1.32
C THR A 28 6.64 0.15 -1.30
N ASN A 29 7.02 1.03 -0.35
CA ASN A 29 7.61 2.35 -0.66
C ASN A 29 7.71 3.33 0.51
N THR A 30 7.15 3.07 1.70
CA THR A 30 7.07 4.12 2.75
C THR A 30 7.73 3.83 4.10
N LYS A 31 8.50 2.73 4.26
CA LYS A 31 8.94 2.27 5.61
C LYS A 31 10.44 2.17 5.90
N ARG A 32 11.33 2.72 5.06
CA ARG A 32 12.80 2.54 5.20
C ARG A 32 13.42 2.93 6.56
N LYS A 33 12.80 3.79 7.38
CA LYS A 33 13.34 4.18 8.70
C LYS A 33 12.87 3.33 9.89
N LEU A 34 11.65 2.78 9.85
CA LEU A 34 11.15 1.88 10.91
C LEU A 34 11.79 0.49 10.80
N ASP A 35 12.14 0.08 9.58
CA ASP A 35 12.63 -1.26 9.29
C ASP A 35 13.99 -1.57 9.91
N LEU A 36 14.90 -0.59 9.99
CA LEU A 36 16.24 -0.80 10.54
C LEU A 36 16.25 -0.98 12.06
N GLN A 37 15.31 -0.36 12.80
CA GLN A 37 15.23 -0.52 14.25
C GLN A 37 14.63 -1.87 14.64
N VAL A 38 13.59 -2.31 13.92
CA VAL A 38 12.99 -3.62 14.11
C VAL A 38 13.98 -4.73 13.74
N LEU A 39 14.69 -4.61 12.61
CA LEU A 39 15.74 -5.55 12.22
C LEU A 39 16.91 -5.60 13.23
N ARG A 40 17.34 -4.46 13.79
CA ARG A 40 18.36 -4.43 14.86
C ARG A 40 17.88 -5.09 16.14
N PHE A 41 16.62 -4.89 16.52
CA PHE A 41 16.02 -5.53 17.70
C PHE A 41 15.98 -7.05 17.56
N PHE A 42 15.57 -7.56 16.39
CA PHE A 42 15.55 -9.00 16.11
C PHE A 42 16.95 -9.60 16.00
N LYS A 43 17.91 -8.90 15.37
CA LYS A 43 19.32 -9.34 15.31
C LYS A 43 19.92 -9.46 16.71
N LYS A 44 19.66 -8.50 17.59
CA LYS A 44 20.13 -8.51 18.99
C LYS A 44 19.53 -9.69 19.78
N LYS A 45 18.23 -9.98 19.58
CA LYS A 45 17.51 -11.07 20.25
C LYS A 45 17.88 -12.47 19.74
N LEU A 46 18.25 -12.59 18.46
CA LEU A 46 18.78 -13.83 17.87
C LEU A 46 20.19 -14.15 18.34
N ILE A 47 21.06 -13.13 18.49
CA ILE A 47 22.42 -13.32 19.00
C ILE A 47 22.39 -13.75 20.48
N THR A 48 21.52 -13.17 21.31
CA THR A 48 21.36 -13.54 22.73
C THR A 48 20.81 -14.96 22.94
N ASN A 49 20.02 -15.48 21.99
CA ASN A 49 19.50 -16.85 22.04
C ASN A 49 20.52 -17.90 21.56
N LYS A 50 21.50 -17.48 20.74
CA LYS A 50 22.58 -18.37 20.27
C LYS A 50 23.63 -18.61 21.35
N THR A 51 23.85 -17.62 22.23
CA THR A 51 24.75 -17.74 23.39
C THR A 51 24.13 -18.50 24.56
N SER A 52 22.83 -18.79 24.56
CA SER A 52 22.13 -19.53 25.62
C SER A 52 21.89 -21.02 25.32
N GLY A 53 22.50 -21.55 24.25
CA GLY A 53 22.63 -23.00 24.04
C GLY A 53 21.34 -23.78 23.79
N LYS A 54 20.26 -23.14 23.32
CA LYS A 54 18.96 -23.80 23.07
C LYS A 54 18.49 -23.66 21.62
N ILE A 55 19.10 -24.40 20.69
CA ILE A 55 18.46 -24.75 19.41
C ILE A 55 18.89 -26.17 19.00
N SER A 56 17.92 -27.08 18.88
CA SER A 56 18.07 -28.44 18.37
C SER A 56 18.10 -28.49 16.83
N HIS A 57 18.89 -29.41 16.27
CA HIS A 57 19.25 -29.65 14.85
C HIS A 57 18.15 -29.75 13.76
N SER A 58 16.87 -29.46 14.04
CA SER A 58 15.78 -29.62 13.07
C SER A 58 15.59 -28.41 12.12
N SER A 59 16.19 -27.24 12.39
CA SER A 59 15.92 -26.00 11.64
C SER A 59 16.71 -25.83 10.35
N ASP A 60 17.78 -26.59 10.13
CA ASP A 60 18.72 -26.33 9.04
C ASP A 60 18.18 -26.74 7.67
N ASN A 61 17.33 -27.78 7.60
CA ASN A 61 16.67 -28.21 6.35
C ASN A 61 15.53 -27.29 5.89
N CYS A 62 14.94 -26.50 6.79
CA CYS A 62 13.90 -25.54 6.40
C CYS A 62 14.52 -24.25 5.82
N PHE A 63 15.75 -23.91 6.24
CA PHE A 63 16.44 -22.70 5.84
C PHE A 63 17.06 -22.80 4.43
N THR A 64 17.55 -23.97 4.04
CA THR A 64 18.09 -24.22 2.68
C THR A 64 16.98 -24.16 1.61
N LYS A 65 15.78 -24.67 1.92
CA LYS A 65 14.62 -24.63 1.03
C LYS A 65 14.08 -23.20 0.82
N ILE A 66 14.17 -22.34 1.83
CA ILE A 66 13.78 -20.92 1.74
C ILE A 66 14.85 -20.10 1.01
N LYS A 67 16.14 -20.35 1.25
CA LYS A 67 17.23 -19.71 0.49
C LYS A 67 17.13 -20.00 -1.01
N SER A 68 16.84 -21.24 -1.40
CA SER A 68 16.67 -21.63 -2.81
C SER A 68 15.52 -20.86 -3.50
N LYS A 69 14.38 -20.67 -2.82
CA LYS A 69 13.26 -19.89 -3.37
C LYS A 69 13.54 -18.39 -3.45
N PHE A 70 14.29 -17.84 -2.48
CA PHE A 70 14.65 -16.42 -2.47
C PHE A 70 15.68 -16.07 -3.57
N VAL A 71 16.59 -16.99 -3.90
CA VAL A 71 17.54 -16.84 -5.01
C VAL A 71 16.82 -16.84 -6.36
N MET A 72 15.78 -17.67 -6.54
CA MET A 72 14.95 -17.62 -7.76
C MET A 72 14.15 -16.32 -7.89
N LEU A 73 13.57 -15.80 -6.80
CA LEU A 73 12.87 -14.51 -6.81
C LEU A 73 13.79 -13.33 -7.16
N ASN A 74 15.03 -13.35 -6.66
CA ASN A 74 16.04 -12.34 -7.02
C ASN A 74 16.57 -12.46 -8.46
N ALA A 75 16.39 -13.61 -9.13
CA ALA A 75 16.74 -13.78 -10.54
C ALA A 75 15.62 -13.31 -11.49
N ILE A 76 14.36 -13.35 -11.05
CA ILE A 76 13.18 -12.93 -11.83
C ILE A 76 12.98 -11.40 -11.76
N PHE A 77 13.34 -10.78 -10.63
CA PHE A 77 13.15 -9.34 -10.41
C PHE A 77 13.89 -8.42 -11.42
N PRO A 78 15.13 -8.71 -11.85
CA PRO A 78 15.82 -7.95 -12.89
C PRO A 78 15.20 -8.11 -14.29
N PHE A 79 14.49 -9.22 -14.54
CA PHE A 79 13.83 -9.50 -15.81
C PHE A 79 12.54 -8.69 -15.97
N LEU A 80 11.77 -8.52 -14.89
CA LEU A 80 10.60 -7.65 -14.84
C LEU A 80 10.96 -6.16 -14.87
N LYS A 81 12.13 -5.78 -14.31
CA LYS A 81 12.64 -4.40 -14.34
C LYS A 81 13.12 -3.96 -15.72
N LYS A 82 13.45 -4.89 -16.64
CA LYS A 82 13.89 -4.57 -18.00
C LYS A 82 12.75 -4.31 -18.99
N ASN A 83 11.52 -4.71 -18.67
CA ASN A 83 10.36 -4.59 -19.58
C ASN A 83 9.39 -3.46 -19.21
N ASN A 84 9.67 -2.67 -18.16
CA ASN A 84 8.91 -1.47 -17.80
C ASN A 84 9.84 -0.24 -17.74
N LEU A 85 10.16 0.31 -18.91
CA LEU A 85 10.42 1.73 -19.14
C LEU A 85 9.09 2.34 -19.61
N SER A 86 8.64 3.54 -19.26
CA SER A 86 9.19 4.66 -18.49
C SER A 86 8.16 5.80 -18.55
N GLY A 87 8.09 6.64 -17.52
CA GLY A 87 7.41 7.95 -17.57
C GLY A 87 6.18 8.00 -16.65
N ILE A 88 5.98 8.96 -15.75
CA ILE A 88 6.56 10.29 -15.55
C ILE A 88 6.47 10.58 -14.05
N SER A 89 7.54 11.08 -13.42
CA SER A 89 7.40 12.03 -12.31
C SER A 89 8.72 12.75 -12.03
N SER A 90 8.64 14.07 -12.23
CA SER A 90 9.38 15.13 -11.54
C SER A 90 10.91 15.12 -11.62
N MET A 91 11.45 15.85 -12.59
CA MET A 91 12.63 16.69 -12.37
C MET A 91 12.33 18.10 -12.84
N GLN A 92 12.23 19.03 -11.88
CA GLN A 92 12.43 20.44 -12.13
C GLN A 92 13.88 20.62 -12.58
N LEU A 93 14.07 21.15 -13.79
CA LEU A 93 15.37 21.65 -14.22
C LEU A 93 15.22 23.13 -14.52
N GLU A 94 15.77 23.94 -13.63
CA GLU A 94 15.95 25.37 -13.84
C GLU A 94 16.84 25.60 -15.06
N THR A 95 16.31 26.42 -15.96
CA THR A 95 16.91 26.85 -17.21
C THR A 95 18.09 27.78 -16.97
N THR A 96 19.27 27.43 -17.50
CA THR A 96 20.29 28.41 -17.88
C THR A 96 20.37 28.54 -19.39
N LYS A 97 19.81 29.65 -19.86
CA LYS A 97 19.99 30.38 -21.12
C LYS A 97 21.01 29.81 -22.12
N LYS A 98 20.53 29.56 -23.35
CA LYS A 98 21.16 30.07 -24.57
C LYS A 98 20.10 30.30 -25.65
N ALA A 99 20.27 31.40 -26.36
CA ALA A 99 19.28 32.08 -27.17
C ALA A 99 19.11 31.46 -28.56
N GLU A 100 17.85 31.16 -28.91
CA GLU A 100 17.19 31.34 -30.21
C GLU A 100 15.68 31.23 -29.91
N GLY A 101 14.84 32.07 -30.52
CA GLY A 101 13.45 32.28 -30.07
C GLY A 101 12.52 31.08 -30.27
N GLU A 102 12.50 30.14 -29.31
CA GLU A 102 11.50 29.07 -29.24
C GLU A 102 10.18 29.63 -28.71
N ARG A 103 9.14 29.62 -29.54
CA ARG A 103 7.75 29.80 -29.07
C ARG A 103 7.38 28.58 -28.23
N ALA A 104 6.55 28.79 -27.20
CA ALA A 104 6.05 27.67 -26.41
C ALA A 104 5.28 26.69 -27.32
N PRO A 105 5.38 25.37 -27.09
CA PRO A 105 4.68 24.36 -27.91
C PRO A 105 3.16 24.55 -27.96
N GLU A 106 2.59 25.17 -26.92
CA GLU A 106 1.17 25.56 -26.84
C GLU A 106 0.81 26.64 -27.87
N ASP A 107 1.69 27.62 -28.08
CA ASP A 107 1.49 28.70 -29.05
C ASP A 107 1.49 28.15 -30.48
N VAL A 108 2.30 27.11 -30.75
CA VAL A 108 2.39 26.47 -32.08
C VAL A 108 1.13 25.68 -32.41
N LEU A 109 0.59 24.92 -31.44
CA LEU A 109 -0.68 24.19 -31.62
C LEU A 109 -1.85 25.15 -31.84
N LYS A 110 -1.91 26.22 -31.04
CA LYS A 110 -2.95 27.25 -31.15
C LYS A 110 -2.91 27.95 -32.51
N ASP A 111 -1.73 28.39 -32.95
CA ASP A 111 -1.52 29.02 -34.26
C ASP A 111 -1.98 28.09 -35.39
N PHE A 112 -1.67 26.79 -35.30
CA PHE A 112 -2.10 25.79 -36.28
C PHE A 112 -3.62 25.64 -36.34
N LEU A 113 -4.29 25.52 -35.18
CA LEU A 113 -5.74 25.35 -35.10
C LEU A 113 -6.49 26.58 -35.60
N GLU A 114 -6.02 27.78 -35.27
CA GLU A 114 -6.58 29.05 -35.75
C GLU A 114 -6.41 29.21 -37.26
N LYS A 115 -5.19 28.97 -37.77
CA LYS A 115 -4.88 29.05 -39.21
C LYS A 115 -5.75 28.12 -40.05
N ASN A 116 -6.10 26.95 -39.51
CA ASN A 116 -6.94 25.95 -40.16
C ASN A 116 -8.44 26.08 -39.82
N LYS A 117 -8.84 27.16 -39.11
CA LYS A 117 -10.24 27.47 -38.79
C LYS A 117 -10.97 26.37 -38.00
N VAL A 118 -10.27 25.69 -37.10
CA VAL A 118 -10.91 24.72 -36.19
C VAL A 118 -11.81 25.48 -35.22
N LYS A 119 -13.08 25.05 -35.07
CA LYS A 119 -14.01 25.71 -34.15
C LYS A 119 -13.54 25.60 -32.72
N LYS A 120 -13.61 26.71 -32.00
CA LYS A 120 -13.13 26.85 -30.62
C LYS A 120 -11.64 26.47 -30.48
N SER A 121 -10.82 26.86 -31.46
CA SER A 121 -9.37 26.61 -31.50
C SER A 121 -8.67 26.86 -30.15
N ASN A 122 -9.04 27.93 -29.44
CA ASN A 122 -8.47 28.27 -28.14
C ASN A 122 -8.82 27.28 -27.03
N ASP A 123 -10.09 26.88 -26.91
CA ASP A 123 -10.56 25.87 -25.94
C ASP A 123 -9.93 24.50 -26.25
N VAL A 124 -9.79 24.17 -27.53
CA VAL A 124 -9.18 22.91 -27.97
C VAL A 124 -7.68 22.88 -27.66
N ALA A 125 -6.95 23.96 -27.95
CA ALA A 125 -5.53 24.07 -27.64
C ALA A 125 -5.28 23.96 -26.13
N GLU A 126 -6.06 24.69 -25.31
CA GLU A 126 -5.94 24.65 -23.85
C GLU A 126 -6.21 23.25 -23.28
N LYS A 127 -7.24 22.56 -23.79
CA LYS A 127 -7.56 21.18 -23.39
C LYS A 127 -6.48 20.19 -23.77
N PHE A 128 -5.88 20.32 -24.96
CA PHE A 128 -4.76 19.47 -25.37
C PHE A 128 -3.51 19.74 -24.54
N SER A 129 -3.21 21.00 -24.20
CA SER A 129 -2.13 21.35 -23.28
C SER A 129 -2.30 20.71 -21.89
N GLN A 130 -3.53 20.67 -21.36
CA GLN A 130 -3.82 20.03 -20.05
C GLN A 130 -3.53 18.53 -20.03
N ILE A 131 -3.59 17.86 -21.18
CA ILE A 131 -3.27 16.45 -21.34
C ILE A 131 -1.91 16.22 -22.01
N GLU A 132 -1.06 17.26 -22.06
CA GLU A 132 0.30 17.23 -22.61
C GLU A 132 0.39 16.79 -24.09
N VAL A 133 -0.68 16.98 -24.87
CA VAL A 133 -0.72 16.65 -26.31
C VAL A 133 -0.21 17.83 -27.13
N THR A 134 0.86 17.59 -27.90
CA THR A 134 1.44 18.60 -28.80
C THR A 134 0.92 18.46 -30.23
N LEU A 135 1.22 19.45 -31.09
CA LEU A 135 0.91 19.36 -32.52
C LEU A 135 1.60 18.17 -33.19
N GLU A 136 2.83 17.84 -32.78
CA GLU A 136 3.57 16.71 -33.35
C GLU A 136 2.85 15.39 -33.03
N ASP A 137 2.35 15.23 -31.81
CA ASP A 137 1.58 14.06 -31.41
C ASP A 137 0.30 13.90 -32.26
N LEU A 138 -0.45 15.00 -32.43
CA LEU A 138 -1.65 15.03 -33.27
C LEU A 138 -1.37 14.68 -34.74
N MET A 139 -0.17 15.02 -35.24
CA MET A 139 0.24 14.69 -36.61
C MET A 139 0.57 13.20 -36.78
N GLN A 140 0.91 12.48 -35.70
CA GLN A 140 1.24 11.06 -35.73
C GLN A 140 0.06 10.14 -35.38
N TYR A 141 -0.95 10.65 -34.68
CA TYR A 141 -2.10 9.85 -34.27
C TYR A 141 -3.01 9.42 -35.43
N ARG A 142 -3.58 8.22 -35.28
CA ARG A 142 -4.65 7.73 -36.14
C ARG A 142 -5.94 8.46 -35.84
N GLU A 143 -6.86 8.48 -36.80
CA GLU A 143 -8.14 9.16 -36.61
C GLU A 143 -8.90 8.64 -35.38
N LYS A 144 -8.91 7.31 -35.15
CA LYS A 144 -9.55 6.72 -33.97
C LYS A 144 -8.90 7.17 -32.65
N GLU A 145 -7.57 7.28 -32.61
CA GLU A 145 -6.84 7.74 -31.42
C GLU A 145 -7.16 9.22 -31.13
N ILE A 146 -7.25 10.05 -32.18
CA ILE A 146 -7.70 11.45 -32.06
C ILE A 146 -9.14 11.52 -31.54
N GLU A 147 -10.01 10.59 -31.96
CA GLU A 147 -11.39 10.53 -31.46
C GLU A 147 -11.47 10.21 -29.98
N ASP A 148 -10.69 9.23 -29.52
CA ASP A 148 -10.64 8.80 -28.12
C ASP A 148 -10.08 9.93 -27.24
N ILE A 149 -8.98 10.57 -27.67
CA ILE A 149 -8.36 11.69 -26.95
C ILE A 149 -9.30 12.91 -26.91
N CYS A 150 -10.01 13.22 -27.99
CA CYS A 150 -10.99 14.31 -28.00
C CYS A 150 -12.16 14.03 -27.04
N ALA A 151 -12.57 12.77 -26.89
CA ALA A 151 -13.61 12.38 -25.95
C ALA A 151 -13.13 12.52 -24.49
N GLU A 152 -11.91 12.09 -24.21
CA GLU A 152 -11.26 12.22 -22.89
C GLU A 152 -11.05 13.69 -22.49
N ALA A 153 -10.60 14.53 -23.42
CA ALA A 153 -10.39 15.96 -23.20
C ALA A 153 -11.69 16.79 -23.13
N GLY A 154 -12.87 16.19 -23.33
CA GLY A 154 -14.15 16.91 -23.36
C GLY A 154 -14.25 17.91 -24.52
N ILE A 155 -13.65 17.60 -25.66
CA ILE A 155 -13.73 18.40 -26.88
C ILE A 155 -15.06 18.09 -27.59
N SER A 156 -15.76 19.13 -28.05
CA SER A 156 -17.05 18.95 -28.71
C SER A 156 -16.94 18.15 -30.00
N MET A 157 -17.95 17.33 -30.32
CA MET A 157 -17.99 16.51 -31.55
C MET A 157 -17.78 17.33 -32.83
N VAL A 158 -18.22 18.60 -32.84
CA VAL A 158 -18.07 19.50 -33.99
C VAL A 158 -16.59 19.92 -34.16
N SER A 159 -15.92 20.32 -33.07
CA SER A 159 -14.50 20.65 -33.09
C SER A 159 -13.63 19.43 -33.44
N LYS A 160 -14.02 18.25 -32.95
CA LYS A 160 -13.40 16.97 -33.31
C LYS A 160 -13.49 16.71 -34.82
N ALA A 161 -14.67 16.87 -35.41
CA ALA A 161 -14.87 16.66 -36.85
C ALA A 161 -14.06 17.65 -37.70
N ASP A 162 -14.00 18.92 -37.28
CA ASP A 162 -13.18 19.94 -37.94
C ASP A 162 -11.68 19.60 -37.81
N LEU A 163 -11.21 19.15 -36.64
CA LEU A 163 -9.83 18.71 -36.42
C LEU A 163 -9.46 17.52 -37.32
N CYS A 164 -10.27 16.46 -37.35
CA CYS A 164 -10.01 15.29 -38.22
C CYS A 164 -10.00 15.69 -39.70
N LYS A 165 -10.87 16.61 -40.11
CA LYS A 165 -10.90 17.13 -41.49
C LYS A 165 -9.62 17.90 -41.84
N VAL A 166 -9.12 18.73 -40.93
CA VAL A 166 -7.87 19.48 -41.10
C VAL A 166 -6.69 18.53 -41.18
N LEU A 167 -6.61 17.54 -40.28
CA LEU A 167 -5.54 16.55 -40.29
C LEU A 167 -5.56 15.74 -41.58
N ARG A 168 -6.72 15.25 -42.03
CA ARG A 168 -6.86 14.57 -43.34
C ARG A 168 -6.48 15.43 -44.55
N SER A 169 -6.42 16.75 -44.40
CA SER A 169 -6.03 17.69 -45.46
C SER A 169 -4.58 18.15 -45.34
N THR A 170 -3.89 17.80 -44.25
CA THR A 170 -2.51 18.21 -43.98
C THR A 170 -1.55 17.12 -44.46
N PRO A 171 -0.71 17.35 -45.49
CA PRO A 171 0.05 16.29 -46.16
C PRO A 171 0.96 15.44 -45.28
N ASP A 172 1.52 16.03 -44.22
CA ASP A 172 2.46 15.34 -43.34
C ASP A 172 1.78 14.51 -42.25
N SER A 173 0.47 14.69 -42.05
CA SER A 173 -0.27 13.97 -41.00
C SER A 173 -0.45 12.49 -41.36
N TYR A 174 -0.57 11.66 -40.32
CA TYR A 174 -0.90 10.26 -40.48
C TYR A 174 -2.29 10.07 -41.09
N ALA A 175 -3.27 10.88 -40.66
CA ALA A 175 -4.64 10.85 -41.18
C ALA A 175 -4.73 11.12 -42.69
N TYR A 176 -3.86 11.99 -43.23
CA TYR A 176 -3.77 12.24 -44.68
C TYR A 176 -3.25 10.98 -45.41
N LYS A 177 -2.19 10.35 -44.90
CA LYS A 177 -1.61 9.13 -45.48
C LYS A 177 -2.61 7.98 -45.47
N GLU A 178 -3.40 7.85 -44.41
CA GLU A 178 -4.46 6.85 -44.29
C GLU A 178 -5.60 7.09 -45.28
N ALA A 179 -6.10 8.33 -45.37
CA ALA A 179 -7.15 8.71 -46.31
C ALA A 179 -6.76 8.44 -47.79
N GLN A 180 -5.48 8.65 -48.13
CA GLN A 180 -4.95 8.33 -49.46
C GLN A 180 -4.85 6.81 -49.71
N ARG A 181 -4.54 6.00 -48.70
CA ARG A 181 -4.47 4.53 -48.82
C ARG A 181 -5.84 3.90 -49.06
N THR A 182 -6.92 4.44 -48.49
CA THR A 182 -8.29 3.95 -48.72
C THR A 182 -8.79 4.09 -50.16
N LYS A 183 -8.13 4.90 -51.00
CA LYS A 183 -8.43 4.99 -52.44
C LYS A 183 -7.78 3.88 -53.28
N VAL A 184 -6.87 3.09 -52.71
CA VAL A 184 -6.27 1.96 -53.40
C VAL A 184 -7.26 0.79 -53.35
N VAL A 185 -7.96 0.58 -54.46
CA VAL A 185 -8.77 -0.62 -54.68
C VAL A 185 -7.83 -1.81 -54.74
N LEU A 186 -7.67 -2.52 -53.63
CA LEU A 186 -6.94 -3.79 -53.61
C LEU A 186 -7.73 -4.82 -54.44
N PRO A 187 -7.09 -5.53 -55.37
CA PRO A 187 -7.75 -6.61 -56.10
C PRO A 187 -8.19 -7.73 -55.14
N PRO A 188 -9.28 -8.46 -55.47
CA PRO A 188 -9.76 -9.55 -54.64
C PRO A 188 -8.68 -10.64 -54.52
N LEU A 189 -8.31 -10.95 -53.27
CA LEU A 189 -7.34 -11.99 -52.95
C LEU A 189 -8.00 -13.35 -53.19
N ILE A 190 -7.63 -14.03 -54.28
CA ILE A 190 -8.10 -15.39 -54.58
C ILE A 190 -7.16 -16.37 -53.88
N LEU A 191 -7.62 -16.94 -52.77
CA LEU A 191 -6.89 -17.98 -52.04
C LEU A 191 -7.00 -19.33 -52.78
N GLN A 192 -5.88 -20.04 -52.88
CA GLN A 192 -5.88 -21.43 -53.36
C GLN A 192 -6.44 -22.37 -52.26
N ALA A 193 -6.98 -23.53 -52.62
CA ALA A 193 -7.57 -24.47 -51.66
C ALA A 193 -6.59 -24.88 -50.54
N SER A 194 -5.30 -25.02 -50.86
CA SER A 194 -4.24 -25.34 -49.88
C SER A 194 -3.94 -24.18 -48.91
N GLU A 195 -4.24 -22.94 -49.29
CA GLU A 195 -4.10 -21.76 -48.43
C GLU A 195 -5.33 -21.61 -47.53
N GLN A 196 -6.51 -21.96 -48.03
CA GLN A 196 -7.74 -22.00 -47.24
C GLN A 196 -7.65 -23.03 -46.10
N GLU A 197 -7.13 -24.24 -46.37
CA GLU A 197 -6.92 -25.25 -45.32
C GLU A 197 -5.96 -24.78 -44.22
N LYS A 198 -4.88 -24.07 -44.61
CA LYS A 198 -3.94 -23.47 -43.65
C LYS A 198 -4.60 -22.39 -42.82
N LEU A 199 -5.45 -21.57 -43.45
CA LEU A 199 -6.20 -20.52 -42.78
C LEU A 199 -7.17 -21.12 -41.75
N ASP A 200 -7.93 -22.15 -42.12
CA ASP A 200 -8.87 -22.83 -41.23
C ASP A 200 -8.13 -23.48 -40.05
N ALA A 201 -6.97 -24.11 -40.30
CA ALA A 201 -6.12 -24.67 -39.25
C ALA A 201 -5.58 -23.60 -38.28
N ILE A 202 -5.29 -22.38 -38.78
CA ILE A 202 -4.90 -21.24 -37.95
C ILE A 202 -6.10 -20.78 -37.11
N TYR A 203 -7.29 -20.64 -37.71
CA TYR A 203 -8.51 -20.24 -37.00
C TYR A 203 -8.84 -21.20 -35.85
N GLU A 204 -8.74 -22.52 -36.08
CA GLU A 204 -8.98 -23.50 -35.02
C GLU A 204 -7.93 -23.44 -33.89
N LYS A 205 -6.67 -23.16 -34.22
CA LYS A 205 -5.64 -22.92 -33.20
C LYS A 205 -5.93 -21.65 -32.40
N VAL A 206 -6.31 -20.56 -33.06
CA VAL A 206 -6.67 -19.29 -32.41
C VAL A 206 -7.86 -19.49 -31.47
N LYS A 207 -8.89 -20.22 -31.91
CA LYS A 207 -10.05 -20.56 -31.08
C LYS A 207 -9.66 -21.34 -29.82
N LYS A 208 -8.84 -22.39 -29.94
CA LYS A 208 -8.35 -23.16 -28.80
C LYS A 208 -7.50 -22.33 -27.83
N VAL A 209 -6.69 -21.41 -28.35
CA VAL A 209 -5.92 -20.48 -27.52
C VAL A 209 -6.86 -19.51 -26.81
N SER A 210 -7.86 -18.97 -27.49
CA SER A 210 -8.86 -18.06 -26.92
C SER A 210 -9.64 -18.72 -25.78
N GLU A 211 -10.08 -19.97 -25.94
CA GLU A 211 -10.76 -20.73 -24.88
C GLU A 211 -9.87 -20.92 -23.64
N LYS A 212 -8.57 -21.18 -23.84
CA LYS A 212 -7.61 -21.29 -22.73
C LYS A 212 -7.36 -19.96 -22.03
N VAL A 213 -7.26 -18.87 -22.77
CA VAL A 213 -7.13 -17.52 -22.20
C VAL A 213 -8.34 -17.21 -21.31
N MET A 214 -9.56 -17.44 -21.80
CA MET A 214 -10.77 -17.26 -21.00
C MET A 214 -10.82 -18.13 -19.74
N ALA A 215 -10.29 -19.36 -19.80
CA ALA A 215 -10.21 -20.23 -18.63
C ALA A 215 -9.23 -19.69 -17.58
N ILE A 216 -8.07 -19.20 -18.02
CA ILE A 216 -7.07 -18.58 -17.15
C ILE A 216 -7.63 -17.31 -16.51
N ASP A 217 -8.29 -16.44 -17.29
CA ASP A 217 -8.86 -15.19 -16.77
C ASP A 217 -9.89 -15.47 -15.65
N LYS A 218 -10.74 -16.48 -15.81
CA LYS A 218 -11.68 -16.91 -14.76
C LYS A 218 -10.97 -17.43 -13.51
N GLU A 219 -9.88 -18.16 -13.67
CA GLU A 219 -9.09 -18.67 -12.54
C GLU A 219 -8.39 -17.53 -11.79
N VAL A 220 -7.88 -16.52 -12.51
CA VAL A 220 -7.32 -15.30 -11.94
C VAL A 220 -8.38 -14.54 -11.13
N GLU A 221 -9.56 -14.29 -11.70
CA GLU A 221 -10.66 -13.63 -11.00
C GLU A 221 -11.12 -14.40 -9.75
N GLN A 222 -11.11 -15.74 -9.79
CA GLN A 222 -11.41 -16.58 -8.63
C GLN A 222 -10.33 -16.44 -7.55
N MET A 223 -9.05 -16.52 -7.91
CA MET A 223 -7.94 -16.35 -6.97
C MET A 223 -7.93 -14.96 -6.33
N GLU A 224 -8.27 -13.91 -7.07
CA GLU A 224 -8.38 -12.56 -6.53
C GLU A 224 -9.50 -12.45 -5.49
N ARG A 225 -10.68 -13.04 -5.76
CA ARG A 225 -11.80 -13.08 -4.81
C ARG A 225 -11.44 -13.85 -3.55
N GLU A 226 -10.83 -15.03 -3.68
CA GLU A 226 -10.38 -15.84 -2.53
C GLU A 226 -9.33 -15.11 -1.69
N SER A 227 -8.38 -14.43 -2.34
CA SER A 227 -7.36 -13.62 -1.68
C SER A 227 -7.97 -12.47 -0.87
N GLN A 228 -8.93 -11.75 -1.45
CA GLN A 228 -9.65 -10.66 -0.77
C GLN A 228 -10.46 -11.18 0.43
N GLU A 229 -11.16 -12.29 0.27
CA GLU A 229 -11.91 -12.93 1.36
C GLU A 229 -10.99 -13.35 2.51
N LYS A 230 -9.86 -13.99 2.20
CA LYS A 230 -8.85 -14.38 3.19
C LYS A 230 -8.25 -13.17 3.90
N LYS A 231 -7.99 -12.08 3.18
CA LYS A 231 -7.52 -10.82 3.78
C LYS A 231 -8.54 -10.25 4.77
N LYS A 232 -9.84 -10.31 4.43
CA LYS A 232 -10.93 -9.88 5.31
C LYS A 232 -11.03 -10.74 6.56
N GLU A 233 -11.02 -12.08 6.41
CA GLU A 233 -11.06 -13.04 7.53
C GLU A 233 -9.90 -12.83 8.51
N ILE A 234 -8.69 -12.57 7.97
CA ILE A 234 -7.51 -12.29 8.80
C ILE A 234 -7.70 -10.99 9.58
N ASN A 235 -8.18 -9.92 8.94
CA ASN A 235 -8.41 -8.65 9.59
C ASN A 235 -9.46 -8.77 10.71
N GLU A 236 -10.56 -9.47 10.47
CA GLU A 236 -11.61 -9.70 11.47
C GLU A 236 -11.05 -10.42 12.72
N LYS A 237 -10.22 -11.45 12.53
CA LYS A 237 -9.56 -12.15 13.65
C LYS A 237 -8.58 -11.25 14.41
N PHE A 238 -7.88 -10.35 13.73
CA PHE A 238 -6.99 -9.39 14.39
C PHE A 238 -7.76 -8.36 15.20
N GLU A 239 -8.87 -7.83 14.67
CA GLU A 239 -9.73 -6.90 15.41
C GLU A 239 -10.36 -7.56 16.63
N GLU A 240 -10.81 -8.81 16.52
CA GLU A 240 -11.30 -9.59 17.67
C GLU A 240 -10.20 -9.74 18.75
N MET A 241 -8.97 -10.07 18.34
CA MET A 241 -7.83 -10.18 19.25
C MET A 241 -7.53 -8.86 19.97
N ILE A 242 -7.53 -7.74 19.23
CA ILE A 242 -7.33 -6.39 19.80
C ILE A 242 -8.43 -6.05 20.79
N SER A 243 -9.69 -6.34 20.46
CA SER A 243 -10.83 -6.13 21.36
C SER A 243 -10.69 -6.91 22.66
N ASN A 244 -10.35 -8.20 22.57
CA ASN A 244 -10.16 -9.07 23.73
C ASN A 244 -8.99 -8.60 24.61
N MET A 245 -7.86 -8.20 24.00
CA MET A 245 -6.72 -7.65 24.74
C MET A 245 -7.07 -6.33 25.43
N THR A 246 -7.83 -5.47 24.78
CA THR A 246 -8.26 -4.18 25.34
C THR A 246 -9.20 -4.37 26.53
N LYS A 247 -10.20 -5.25 26.41
CA LYS A 247 -11.07 -5.63 27.53
C LYS A 247 -10.29 -6.20 28.71
N HIS A 248 -9.29 -7.06 28.45
CA HIS A 248 -8.47 -7.61 29.52
C HIS A 248 -7.61 -6.55 30.21
N LYS A 249 -7.03 -5.61 29.44
CA LYS A 249 -6.29 -4.46 29.97
C LYS A 249 -7.17 -3.61 30.89
N GLU A 250 -8.38 -3.27 30.45
CA GLU A 250 -9.34 -2.49 31.26
C GLU A 250 -9.71 -3.21 32.55
N LYS A 251 -9.96 -4.52 32.48
CA LYS A 251 -10.21 -5.33 33.67
C LYS A 251 -9.08 -5.24 34.70
N ILE A 252 -7.83 -5.40 34.27
CA ILE A 252 -6.66 -5.30 35.15
C ILE A 252 -6.55 -3.90 35.77
N ILE A 253 -6.80 -2.85 34.98
CA ILE A 253 -6.79 -1.46 35.47
C ILE A 253 -7.84 -1.27 36.57
N ASN A 254 -9.07 -1.75 36.36
CA ASN A 254 -10.14 -1.65 37.33
C ASN A 254 -9.80 -2.42 38.62
N GLU A 255 -9.27 -3.65 38.52
CA GLU A 255 -8.82 -4.43 39.68
C GLU A 255 -7.72 -3.69 40.47
N LEU A 256 -6.78 -3.02 39.79
CA LEU A 256 -5.76 -2.21 40.45
C LEU A 256 -6.35 -0.97 41.16
N GLU A 257 -7.35 -0.32 40.56
CA GLU A 257 -8.05 0.81 41.17
C GLU A 257 -8.83 0.39 42.41
N GLU A 258 -9.51 -0.77 42.37
CA GLU A 258 -10.20 -1.34 43.53
C GLU A 258 -9.22 -1.62 44.69
N ILE A 259 -8.09 -2.25 44.40
CA ILE A 259 -7.04 -2.52 45.41
C ILE A 259 -6.50 -1.21 45.99
N LYS A 260 -6.22 -0.22 45.13
CA LYS A 260 -5.74 1.11 45.53
C LYS A 260 -6.74 1.78 46.46
N ASN A 261 -8.01 1.83 46.08
CA ASN A 261 -9.08 2.48 46.84
C ASN A 261 -9.31 1.79 48.19
N LYS A 262 -9.27 0.45 48.22
CA LYS A 262 -9.36 -0.32 49.46
C LYS A 262 -8.22 0.05 50.43
N LYS A 263 -6.97 0.05 49.97
CA LYS A 263 -5.81 0.45 50.78
C LYS A 263 -5.89 1.91 51.25
N ILE A 264 -6.34 2.82 50.40
CA ILE A 264 -6.54 4.22 50.79
C ILE A 264 -7.55 4.33 51.92
N ASN A 265 -8.67 3.60 51.84
CA ASN A 265 -9.70 3.62 52.87
C ASN A 265 -9.22 3.01 54.19
N GLU A 266 -8.47 1.90 54.14
CA GLU A 266 -7.82 1.31 55.32
C GLU A 266 -6.85 2.30 55.98
N MET A 267 -6.01 2.98 55.20
CA MET A 267 -5.08 4.00 55.70
C MET A 267 -5.80 5.22 56.30
N LYS A 268 -6.90 5.66 55.70
CA LYS A 268 -7.73 6.74 56.25
C LYS A 268 -8.31 6.37 57.61
N LYS A 269 -8.84 5.15 57.75
CA LYS A 269 -9.37 4.66 59.03
C LYS A 269 -8.29 4.59 60.12
N MET A 270 -7.12 4.02 59.80
CA MET A 270 -5.98 3.99 60.74
C MET A 270 -5.53 5.40 61.16
N ARG A 271 -5.53 6.36 60.23
CA ARG A 271 -5.19 7.76 60.52
C ARG A 271 -6.20 8.39 61.48
N GLU A 272 -7.49 8.18 61.27
CA GLU A 272 -8.55 8.69 62.16
C GLU A 272 -8.41 8.14 63.58
N GLU A 273 -8.12 6.84 63.73
CA GLU A 273 -7.88 6.19 65.02
C GLU A 273 -6.64 6.76 65.73
N LEU A 274 -5.54 6.99 65.00
CA LEU A 274 -4.32 7.59 65.57
C LEU A 274 -4.53 9.04 66.01
N VAL A 275 -5.23 9.85 65.21
CA VAL A 275 -5.57 11.23 65.57
C VAL A 275 -6.43 11.27 66.83
N LYS A 276 -7.36 10.33 66.99
CA LYS A 276 -8.18 10.22 68.21
C LYS A 276 -7.30 9.92 69.43
N LYS A 277 -6.42 8.91 69.35
CA LYS A 277 -5.49 8.56 70.43
C LYS A 277 -4.52 9.70 70.77
N GLU A 278 -4.06 10.45 69.77
CA GLU A 278 -3.20 11.62 69.97
C GLU A 278 -3.92 12.68 70.81
N LYS A 279 -5.21 12.95 70.54
CA LYS A 279 -6.02 13.88 71.34
C LYS A 279 -6.19 13.40 72.78
N GLU A 280 -6.57 12.13 72.96
CA GLU A 280 -6.71 11.52 74.30
C GLU A 280 -5.40 11.62 75.11
N MET A 281 -4.25 11.37 74.47
CA MET A 281 -2.94 11.52 75.11
C MET A 281 -2.62 12.97 75.48
N LYS A 282 -2.97 13.94 74.62
CA LYS A 282 -2.79 15.37 74.94
C LYS A 282 -3.63 15.80 76.13
N GLU A 283 -4.91 15.42 76.15
CA GLU A 283 -5.82 15.69 77.27
C GLU A 283 -5.32 15.04 78.58
N TRP A 284 -4.81 13.80 78.51
CA TRP A 284 -4.25 13.12 79.67
C TRP A 284 -2.99 13.81 80.19
N ASN A 285 -2.10 14.23 79.28
CA ASN A 285 -0.90 14.97 79.61
C ASN A 285 -1.19 16.34 80.24
N GLU A 286 -2.19 17.06 79.73
CA GLU A 286 -2.67 18.33 80.32
C GLU A 286 -3.17 18.12 81.75
N LYS A 287 -4.07 17.15 81.97
CA LYS A 287 -4.57 16.81 83.32
C LYS A 287 -3.47 16.41 84.29
N TRP A 288 -2.47 15.66 83.81
CA TRP A 288 -1.35 15.23 84.64
C TRP A 288 -0.47 16.41 85.05
N ASN A 289 -0.19 17.34 84.12
CA ASN A 289 0.56 18.55 84.42
C ASN A 289 -0.18 19.48 85.38
N GLU A 290 -1.50 19.60 85.27
CA GLU A 290 -2.34 20.32 86.23
C GLU A 290 -2.24 19.71 87.63
N ALA A 291 -2.36 18.38 87.75
CA ALA A 291 -2.25 17.68 89.04
C ALA A 291 -0.86 17.84 89.68
N MET A 292 0.22 17.78 88.89
CA MET A 292 1.59 17.94 89.40
C MET A 292 1.91 19.39 89.78
N SER A 293 1.15 20.36 89.28
CA SER A 293 1.33 21.79 89.57
C SER A 293 0.48 22.27 90.74
N ASP A 294 -0.30 21.39 91.40
CA ASP A 294 -1.13 21.72 92.56
C ASP A 294 -0.26 21.83 93.83
N PRO A 295 -0.08 23.04 94.39
CA PRO A 295 0.77 23.27 95.57
C PRO A 295 0.21 22.67 96.87
N ASN A 296 -1.02 22.13 96.87
CA ASN A 296 -1.60 21.45 98.03
C ASN A 296 -1.34 19.93 98.05
N THR A 297 -0.58 19.40 97.10
CA THR A 297 -0.19 17.98 97.09
C THR A 297 0.98 17.76 98.05
N ASP A 298 0.71 17.84 99.35
CA ASP A 298 1.70 17.52 100.40
C ASP A 298 2.21 16.09 100.22
N ILE A 299 3.49 15.97 99.85
CA ILE A 299 4.24 14.72 99.87
C ILE A 299 4.53 14.42 101.36
N TYR A 300 3.71 13.57 101.98
CA TYR A 300 4.08 12.83 103.19
C TYR A 300 4.93 11.62 102.82
#